data_AF-F0G786-F1
#
_entry.id   AF-F0G786-F1
#
_cell.length_a   1.000
_cell.length_b   1.000
_cell.length_c   1.000
_cell.angle_alpha   90.00
_cell.angle_beta   90.00
_cell.angle_gamma   90.00
#
_symmetry.space_group_name_H-M   'P 1'
#
loop_
_entity.id
_entity.type
_entity.pdbx_description
1 polymer ?
#
loop_
_entity_poly.entity_id
_entity_poly.type
_entity_poly.pdbx_seq_one_letter_code
_entity_poly.pdbx_strand_id
1 'polypeptide(L)'
;PGTRRALVAALACTMPLLAAQLAHAQAAPLVVDPSAANRPALATATNGTPIVNITAPDSAGISHNRFTEYNVNPAGLVLNNSTSAVDTQLAGRIDGNALLGG
;
A
#
# COMPACT_ATOMS: atom_id res chain seq x y z
N PRO A 1 -49.47 54.57 3.80
CA PRO A 1 -48.92 54.50 2.42
C PRO A 1 -47.38 54.43 2.43
N GLY A 2 -46.84 53.20 2.27
CA GLY A 2 -45.54 52.87 1.66
C GLY A 2 -44.22 53.35 2.29
N THR A 3 -43.69 52.61 3.26
CA THR A 3 -42.31 52.76 3.76
C THR A 3 -41.26 52.15 2.82
N ARG A 4 -40.19 52.92 2.62
CA ARG A 4 -38.98 52.67 1.82
C ARG A 4 -38.18 51.47 2.33
N ARG A 5 -37.66 50.59 1.46
CA ARG A 5 -36.40 49.85 1.69
C ARG A 5 -35.70 49.51 0.37
N ALA A 6 -34.66 50.27 0.06
CA ALA A 6 -33.63 49.87 -0.90
C ALA A 6 -32.77 48.79 -0.24
N LEU A 7 -32.66 47.61 -0.87
CA LEU A 7 -31.77 46.54 -0.40
C LEU A 7 -30.48 46.56 -1.24
N VAL A 8 -29.52 47.29 -0.68
CA VAL A 8 -28.08 47.06 -0.62
C VAL A 8 -27.54 45.88 -1.44
N ALA A 9 -26.65 46.23 -2.36
CA ALA A 9 -25.72 45.35 -3.07
C ALA A 9 -24.66 44.73 -2.13
N ALA A 10 -23.97 43.73 -2.67
CA ALA A 10 -22.76 43.07 -2.15
C ALA A 10 -22.99 41.88 -1.21
N LEU A 11 -22.83 40.66 -1.74
CA LEU A 11 -21.99 39.59 -1.17
C LEU A 11 -22.18 38.27 -1.97
N ALA A 12 -21.56 38.14 -3.14
CA ALA A 12 -21.55 36.85 -3.86
C ALA A 12 -20.28 36.63 -4.71
N CYS A 13 -19.13 37.14 -4.26
CA CYS A 13 -17.84 36.88 -4.88
C CYS A 13 -16.81 36.37 -3.87
N THR A 14 -17.22 35.51 -2.95
CA THR A 14 -16.29 34.62 -2.26
C THR A 14 -16.09 33.40 -3.14
N MET A 15 -15.19 33.52 -4.12
CA MET A 15 -14.68 32.40 -4.90
C MET A 15 -14.33 31.24 -3.94
N PRO A 16 -14.77 30.00 -4.21
CA PRO A 16 -14.44 28.88 -3.36
C PRO A 16 -12.94 28.77 -3.24
N LEU A 17 -12.51 28.82 -1.99
CA LEU A 17 -11.26 28.30 -1.46
C LEU A 17 -10.61 27.34 -2.47
N LEU A 18 -9.45 27.77 -2.98
CA LEU A 18 -8.47 26.96 -3.66
C LEU A 18 -8.39 25.61 -2.95
N ALA A 19 -9.13 24.62 -3.47
CA ALA A 19 -8.99 23.23 -3.13
C ALA A 19 -7.65 22.82 -3.75
N ALA A 20 -6.56 23.23 -3.10
CA ALA A 20 -5.30 22.54 -3.22
C ALA A 20 -5.60 21.13 -2.72
N GLN A 21 -6.00 20.28 -3.67
CA GLN A 21 -6.07 18.86 -3.49
C GLN A 21 -4.68 18.49 -3.01
N LEU A 22 -4.54 18.26 -1.70
CA LEU A 22 -3.36 17.63 -1.14
C LEU A 22 -3.26 16.31 -1.90
N ALA A 23 -2.34 16.26 -2.86
CA ALA A 23 -1.93 15.02 -3.50
C ALA A 23 -1.31 14.19 -2.39
N HIS A 24 -2.16 13.43 -1.69
CA HIS A 24 -1.69 12.39 -0.82
C HIS A 24 -0.95 11.43 -1.75
N ALA A 25 0.37 11.32 -1.58
CA ALA A 25 1.13 10.28 -2.24
C ALA A 25 0.49 8.95 -1.86
N GLN A 26 -0.34 8.40 -2.74
CA GLN A 26 -0.92 7.08 -2.56
C GLN A 26 0.27 6.13 -2.45
N ALA A 27 0.25 5.26 -1.44
CA ALA A 27 1.25 4.21 -1.29
C ALA A 27 1.44 3.55 -2.66
N ALA A 28 2.64 3.70 -3.22
CA ALA A 28 2.89 3.22 -4.56
C ALA A 28 2.69 1.70 -4.56
N PRO A 29 1.98 1.12 -5.53
CA PRO A 29 1.42 -0.19 -5.35
C PRO A 29 2.50 -1.28 -5.43
N LEU A 30 2.25 -2.39 -4.74
CA LEU A 30 2.96 -3.64 -4.94
C LEU A 30 2.05 -4.54 -5.78
N VAL A 31 2.33 -4.66 -7.09
CA VAL A 31 1.47 -5.37 -8.03
C VAL A 31 2.17 -6.63 -8.50
N VAL A 32 1.69 -7.79 -8.02
CA VAL A 32 2.19 -9.10 -8.46
C VAL A 32 1.84 -9.28 -9.93
N ASP A 33 2.80 -9.77 -10.71
CA ASP A 33 2.61 -9.97 -12.14
C ASP A 33 1.59 -11.11 -12.39
N PRO A 34 0.42 -10.79 -12.99
CA PRO A 34 -0.62 -11.79 -13.24
C PRO A 34 -0.24 -12.78 -14.34
N SER A 35 0.83 -12.58 -15.10
CA SER A 35 1.33 -13.53 -16.09
C SER A 35 2.37 -14.51 -15.53
N ALA A 36 2.87 -14.28 -14.31
CA ALA A 36 3.85 -15.17 -13.70
C ALA A 36 3.24 -16.54 -13.36
N ALA A 37 3.96 -17.62 -13.69
CA ALA A 37 3.52 -18.99 -13.45
C ALA A 37 3.40 -19.32 -11.95
N ASN A 38 4.41 -18.91 -11.17
CA ASN A 38 4.39 -18.92 -9.71
C ASN A 38 4.33 -17.48 -9.22
N ARG A 39 3.52 -17.21 -8.20
CA ARG A 39 3.27 -15.86 -7.70
C ARG A 39 3.52 -15.79 -6.20
N PRO A 40 4.23 -14.75 -5.71
CA PRO A 40 4.27 -14.49 -4.29
C PRO A 40 2.88 -14.16 -3.77
N ALA A 41 2.65 -14.44 -2.48
CA ALA A 41 1.45 -13.98 -1.78
C ALA A 41 1.75 -12.71 -0.99
N LEU A 42 0.84 -11.74 -1.07
CA LEU A 42 0.95 -10.51 -0.29
C LEU A 42 0.12 -10.62 0.98
N ALA A 43 0.71 -10.17 2.08
CA ALA A 43 0.04 -10.04 3.37
C ALA A 43 0.42 -8.70 4.00
N THR A 44 -0.28 -8.35 5.07
CA THR A 44 0.01 -7.16 5.86
C THR A 44 0.09 -7.57 7.32
N ALA A 45 1.15 -7.18 7.99
CA ALA A 45 1.32 -7.42 9.41
C ALA A 45 0.30 -6.62 10.24
N THR A 46 0.13 -6.97 11.51
CA THR A 46 -0.74 -6.23 12.44
C THR A 46 -0.35 -4.76 12.56
N ASN A 47 0.94 -4.43 12.42
CA ASN A 47 1.45 -3.06 12.46
C ASN A 47 1.39 -2.32 11.10
N GLY A 48 0.79 -2.94 10.08
CA GLY A 48 0.62 -2.35 8.74
C GLY A 48 1.79 -2.56 7.78
N THR A 49 2.91 -3.15 8.21
CA THR A 49 4.05 -3.42 7.34
C THR A 49 3.67 -4.45 6.27
N PRO A 50 3.88 -4.18 4.96
CA PRO A 50 3.66 -5.15 3.90
C PRO A 50 4.60 -6.35 4.02
N ILE A 51 4.07 -7.54 3.76
CA ILE A 51 4.80 -8.80 3.72
C ILE A 51 4.63 -9.43 2.34
N VAL A 52 5.74 -9.85 1.75
CA VAL A 52 5.79 -10.70 0.56
C VAL A 52 6.20 -12.10 1.00
N ASN A 53 5.25 -13.02 0.99
CA ASN A 53 5.53 -14.44 1.07
C ASN A 53 6.08 -14.88 -0.29
N ILE A 54 7.40 -15.07 -0.37
CA ILE A 54 8.09 -15.41 -1.62
C ILE A 54 7.72 -16.82 -2.09
N THR A 55 7.82 -17.09 -3.39
CA THR A 55 7.60 -18.43 -3.93
C THR A 55 8.68 -19.40 -3.48
N ALA A 56 8.39 -20.71 -3.51
CA ALA A 56 9.42 -21.74 -3.36
C ALA A 56 10.61 -21.50 -4.33
N PRO A 57 11.83 -21.86 -3.92
CA PRO A 57 12.98 -21.78 -4.81
C PRO A 57 12.89 -22.81 -5.94
N ASP A 58 13.52 -22.51 -7.07
CA ASP A 58 13.79 -23.48 -8.12
C ASP A 58 14.91 -24.46 -7.74
N SER A 59 15.31 -25.33 -8.67
CA SER A 59 16.39 -26.30 -8.46
C SER A 59 17.76 -25.67 -8.19
N ALA A 60 17.95 -24.38 -8.48
CA ALA A 60 19.17 -23.64 -8.20
C ALA A 60 19.10 -22.88 -6.85
N GLY A 61 17.98 -22.99 -6.12
CA GLY A 61 17.77 -22.26 -4.87
C GLY A 61 17.22 -20.84 -5.07
N ILE A 62 16.74 -20.49 -6.27
CA ILE A 62 16.32 -19.11 -6.60
C ILE A 62 14.79 -19.01 -6.51
N SER A 63 14.31 -18.06 -5.70
CA SER A 63 12.88 -17.71 -5.63
C SER A 63 12.55 -16.63 -6.67
N HIS A 64 11.76 -16.98 -7.69
CA HIS A 64 11.38 -16.09 -8.78
C HIS A 64 10.05 -15.37 -8.49
N ASN A 65 10.15 -14.14 -7.99
CA ASN A 65 8.99 -13.33 -7.62
C ASN A 65 8.84 -12.17 -8.60
N ARG A 66 7.81 -12.19 -9.44
CA ARG A 66 7.63 -11.20 -10.52
C ARG A 66 6.50 -10.23 -10.19
N PHE A 67 6.78 -8.95 -10.41
CA PHE A 67 5.89 -7.83 -10.13
C PHE A 67 5.86 -6.91 -11.34
N THR A 68 4.71 -6.35 -11.67
CA THR A 68 4.62 -5.25 -12.64
C THR A 68 4.94 -3.90 -11.98
N GLU A 69 4.75 -3.81 -10.66
CA GLU A 69 5.15 -2.66 -9.85
C GLU A 69 5.67 -3.15 -8.49
N TYR A 70 6.84 -2.66 -8.07
CA TYR A 70 7.46 -3.04 -6.80
C TYR A 70 7.97 -1.80 -6.08
N ASN A 71 7.11 -1.19 -5.27
CA ASN A 71 7.44 0.00 -4.51
C ASN A 71 7.53 -0.31 -3.01
N VAL A 72 8.52 0.28 -2.35
CA VAL A 72 8.72 0.16 -0.90
C VAL A 72 8.66 1.55 -0.28
N ASN A 73 7.68 1.78 0.57
CA ASN A 73 7.52 3.05 1.28
C ASN A 73 8.53 3.16 2.44
N PRO A 74 8.69 4.35 3.06
CA PRO A 74 9.65 4.53 4.16
C PRO A 74 9.45 3.60 5.37
N ALA A 75 8.23 3.08 5.59
CA ALA A 75 7.95 2.06 6.61
C ALA A 75 8.59 0.70 6.30
N GLY A 76 9.08 0.50 5.07
CA GLY A 76 9.70 -0.74 4.62
C GLY A 76 8.70 -1.80 4.17
N LEU A 77 9.25 -2.99 3.92
CA LEU A 77 8.54 -4.19 3.48
C LEU A 77 9.35 -5.41 3.95
N VAL A 78 8.67 -6.51 4.27
CA VAL A 78 9.31 -7.78 4.67
C VAL A 78 9.19 -8.81 3.56
N LEU A 79 10.31 -9.42 3.17
CA LEU A 79 10.32 -10.68 2.41
C LEU A 79 10.29 -11.84 3.39
N ASN A 80 9.19 -12.58 3.45
CA ASN A 80 9.06 -13.74 4.33
C ASN A 80 9.68 -14.99 3.67
N ASN A 81 10.92 -15.27 4.03
CA ASN A 81 11.67 -16.47 3.64
C ASN A 81 11.79 -17.50 4.79
N SER A 82 10.86 -17.48 5.74
CA SER A 82 10.88 -18.39 6.89
C SER A 82 9.90 -19.53 6.69
N THR A 83 10.27 -20.78 7.00
CA THR A 83 9.33 -21.92 7.04
C THR A 83 8.56 -22.00 8.36
N SER A 84 8.98 -21.23 9.38
CA SER A 84 8.40 -21.21 10.72
C SER A 84 8.05 -19.79 11.16
N ALA A 85 7.21 -19.65 12.19
CA ALA A 85 6.92 -18.34 12.77
C ALA A 85 8.19 -17.68 13.32
N VAL A 86 8.38 -16.39 13.04
CA VAL A 86 9.63 -15.67 13.30
C VAL A 86 9.37 -14.22 13.69
N ASP A 87 10.22 -13.67 14.55
CA ASP A 87 10.22 -12.25 14.87
C ASP A 87 11.03 -11.47 13.84
N THR A 88 10.42 -10.45 13.26
CA THR A 88 11.04 -9.59 12.25
C THR A 88 11.24 -8.18 12.79
N GLN A 89 12.18 -7.45 12.20
CA GLN A 89 12.49 -6.09 12.63
C GLN A 89 11.38 -5.08 12.29
N LEU A 90 10.66 -5.29 11.18
CA LEU A 90 9.70 -4.32 10.65
C LEU A 90 8.23 -4.73 10.85
N ALA A 91 7.91 -6.01 10.91
CA ALA A 91 6.54 -6.53 10.98
C ALA A 91 6.20 -7.17 12.34
N GLY A 92 7.14 -7.20 13.28
CA GLY A 92 6.99 -7.96 14.52
C GLY A 92 6.98 -9.47 14.26
N ARG A 93 6.25 -10.22 15.09
CA ARG A 93 6.06 -11.67 14.91
C ARG A 93 5.16 -11.95 13.71
N ILE A 94 5.62 -12.79 12.79
CA ILE A 94 4.86 -13.26 11.62
C ILE A 94 4.85 -14.80 11.57
N ASP A 95 3.88 -15.37 10.88
CA ASP A 95 3.82 -16.81 10.60
C ASP A 95 4.86 -17.22 9.53
N GLY A 96 5.12 -18.52 9.45
CA GLY A 96 5.92 -19.09 8.37
C GLY A 96 5.26 -18.89 7.00
N ASN A 97 6.08 -18.77 5.97
CA ASN A 97 5.63 -18.71 4.59
C ASN A 97 5.16 -20.09 4.12
N ALA A 98 3.84 -20.26 4.01
CA ALA A 98 3.21 -21.49 3.56
C ALA A 98 3.62 -21.94 2.14
N LEU A 99 4.17 -21.04 1.31
CA LEU A 99 4.65 -21.38 -0.04
C LEU A 99 5.98 -22.16 -0.02
N LEU A 100 6.68 -22.22 1.12
CA LEU A 100 7.97 -22.90 1.24
C LEU A 100 7.84 -24.37 1.71
N GLY A 101 6.63 -24.82 2.08
CA GLY A 101 6.37 -26.23 2.41
C GLY A 101 7.19 -26.76 3.57
N GLY A 102 7.28 -25.98 4.67
CA GLY A 102 8.03 -26.31 5.88
C GLY A 102 7.73 -27.67 6.49
#